data_AF-A0A8T0FP18-F1
#
_entry.id   AF-A0A8T0FP18-F1
#
_cell.length_a   1.000
_cell.length_b   1.000
_cell.length_c   1.000
_cell.angle_alpha   90.00
_cell.angle_beta   90.00
_cell.angle_gamma   90.00
#
_symmetry.space_group_name_H-M   'P 1'
#
loop_
_entity.id
_entity.type
_entity.pdbx_description
1 polymer ?
#
loop_
_entity_poly.entity_id
_entity_poly.type
_entity_poly.pdbx_seq_one_letter_code
_entity_poly.pdbx_strand_id
1 'polypeptide(L)'
;MEFQELRGVINGEVDMNDSRPRVIAEAQRVAAILFFPEKQKKGLYLEFFQSRRRANDLVDKENSAANLSLAIEGKTTELFNCTNVSLRVQFAIRWVMLRMNPSRSLSTPPTPLGRTVISMRRVFLSRNKRRSPGKKDVGSEAKKNSGEEKGHALLEIWIPGLGDTIPASWILQSDIEELKKELEEQTTLQRNTEKEKAQLLQELTEQNHRLTAQLKQAARTEEQLQAQLQTLREQFNVRRSNLHDHVSQLEGLREEINVLEGRKADLGQRIHALTDERENLNLSLEESGDRIILLQKQNREQEQKIRSQQQDLEDLRQTNSQLQAKLDLILRRSPNGNSSLLDEIEMSAPSSMEDDASRVQENENMKHLAQEVIDIYHQLRRLCLELRRRRDNVSVDSGISSTTPEELQAQQVRVGMFSNLLQDFRSLIEDLLAQGPDMPCLACQSVAESTASLERLQKELQEKTDCLKEKNEEIAKISTKLTIQDTELAALREERDHLRHDVDSSAWAKDEIVKKAWTMRDQAVARKNAVEIELAKTRIELMHINSQLMEAVQQKVELSQQLDQWQLDMQALLDEQMKKKLKNYEQQEERRPSRHNQKLKRSVDSKGKLFKLFR
;
A
#
# COMPACT_ATOMS: atom_id res chain seq x y z
N MET A 1 21.00 18.42 -2.80
CA MET A 1 22.38 18.68 -3.26
C MET A 1 23.42 18.44 -2.16
N GLU A 2 23.47 19.21 -1.06
CA GLU A 2 24.55 19.09 -0.05
C GLU A 2 24.75 17.66 0.53
N PHE A 3 23.66 16.96 0.89
CA PHE A 3 23.72 15.54 1.32
C PHE A 3 24.14 14.55 0.22
N GLN A 4 24.15 14.95 -1.05
CA GLN A 4 24.65 14.16 -2.18
C GLN A 4 26.15 14.41 -2.41
N GLU A 5 26.65 15.64 -2.22
CA GLU A 5 28.11 15.90 -2.24
C GLU A 5 28.83 15.07 -1.17
N LEU A 6 28.31 15.08 0.07
CA LEU A 6 28.83 14.24 1.16
C LEU A 6 28.78 12.74 0.84
N ARG A 7 27.73 12.27 0.15
CA ARG A 7 27.62 10.86 -0.29
C ARG A 7 28.63 10.54 -1.40
N GLY A 8 28.86 11.44 -2.36
CA GLY A 8 29.85 11.29 -3.42
C GLY A 8 31.30 11.24 -2.90
N VAL A 9 31.64 12.08 -1.92
CA VAL A 9 32.97 12.03 -1.25
C VAL A 9 33.16 10.71 -0.48
N ILE A 10 32.13 10.19 0.18
CA ILE A 10 32.17 8.88 0.87
C ILE A 10 32.24 7.70 -0.12
N ASN A 11 31.62 7.83 -1.29
CA ASN A 11 31.67 6.84 -2.37
C ASN A 11 32.99 6.86 -3.18
N GLY A 12 33.81 7.90 -3.06
CA GLY A 12 35.03 8.11 -3.86
C GLY A 12 34.76 8.67 -5.27
N GLU A 13 33.59 9.28 -5.50
CA GLU A 13 33.16 9.82 -6.80
C GLU A 13 33.58 11.30 -7.00
N VAL A 14 34.17 11.93 -5.97
CA VAL A 14 34.61 13.34 -5.98
C VAL A 14 36.04 13.42 -5.43
N ASP A 15 36.91 14.15 -6.13
CA ASP A 15 38.34 14.22 -5.78
C ASP A 15 38.58 14.96 -4.45
N MET A 16 39.47 14.39 -3.63
CA MET A 16 39.62 14.72 -2.21
C MET A 16 40.28 16.07 -1.92
N ASN A 17 40.86 16.72 -2.93
CA ASN A 17 41.58 17.99 -2.73
C ASN A 17 40.65 19.22 -2.74
N ASP A 18 39.70 19.33 -3.66
CA ASP A 18 38.81 20.51 -3.77
C ASP A 18 37.76 20.57 -2.64
N SER A 19 37.32 19.42 -2.13
CA SER A 19 36.22 19.38 -1.14
C SER A 19 36.65 19.63 0.31
N ARG A 20 37.96 19.55 0.62
CA ARG A 20 38.51 19.70 1.99
C ARG A 20 38.03 20.94 2.76
N PRO A 21 38.09 22.18 2.23
CA PRO A 21 37.66 23.36 2.98
C PRO A 21 36.16 23.35 3.31
N ARG A 22 35.31 22.81 2.41
CA ARG A 22 33.87 22.65 2.68
C ARG A 22 33.62 21.65 3.83
N VAL A 23 34.25 20.47 3.78
CA VAL A 23 34.06 19.43 4.81
C VAL A 23 34.56 19.90 6.19
N ILE A 24 35.65 20.67 6.25
CA ILE A 24 36.15 21.25 7.50
C ILE A 24 35.17 22.32 8.04
N ALA A 25 34.63 23.18 7.18
CA ALA A 25 33.63 24.16 7.60
C ALA A 25 32.35 23.50 8.12
N GLU A 26 31.89 22.40 7.50
CA GLU A 26 30.69 21.68 7.96
C GLU A 26 30.93 20.93 9.28
N ALA A 27 32.12 20.35 9.48
CA ALA A 27 32.51 19.78 10.76
C ALA A 27 32.54 20.84 11.89
N GLN A 28 33.00 22.06 11.58
CA GLN A 28 32.97 23.19 12.51
C GLN A 28 31.54 23.68 12.81
N ARG A 29 30.64 23.71 11.82
CA ARG A 29 29.21 24.01 12.00
C ARG A 29 28.53 22.98 12.93
N VAL A 30 28.75 21.69 12.70
CA VAL A 30 28.19 20.62 13.55
C VAL A 30 28.73 20.70 14.98
N ALA A 31 30.03 20.96 15.16
CA ALA A 31 30.62 21.17 16.48
C ALA A 31 30.02 22.39 17.21
N ALA A 32 29.79 23.51 16.52
CA ALA A 32 29.18 24.71 17.08
C ALA A 32 27.71 24.47 17.53
N ILE A 33 26.95 23.66 16.80
CA ILE A 33 25.57 23.29 17.16
C ILE A 33 25.53 22.44 18.45
N LEU A 34 26.53 21.59 18.67
CA LEU A 34 26.56 20.64 19.79
C LEU A 34 27.09 21.23 21.12
N PHE A 35 27.83 22.33 21.10
CA PHE A 35 28.56 22.84 22.28
C PHE A 35 28.05 24.16 22.90
N PHE A 36 27.06 24.86 22.30
CA PHE A 36 26.61 26.16 22.81
C PHE A 36 25.39 26.11 23.77
N PRO A 37 25.46 26.74 24.96
CA PRO A 37 24.33 26.83 25.90
C PRO A 37 23.11 27.57 25.34
N GLU A 38 21.92 27.18 25.81
CA GLU A 38 20.66 27.47 25.10
C GLU A 38 20.27 28.95 25.01
N LYS A 39 20.77 29.79 25.92
CA LYS A 39 20.35 31.20 26.01
C LYS A 39 20.77 32.08 24.82
N GLN A 40 21.70 31.64 23.97
CA GLN A 40 22.07 32.38 22.74
C GLN A 40 21.41 31.84 21.46
N LYS A 41 20.77 30.65 21.48
CA LYS A 41 20.24 29.99 20.27
C LYS A 41 19.25 30.87 19.48
N LYS A 42 18.44 31.70 20.15
CA LYS A 42 17.39 32.53 19.50
C LYS A 42 17.92 33.57 18.50
N GLY A 43 19.12 34.12 18.69
CA GLY A 43 19.72 35.06 17.73
C GLY A 43 20.16 34.34 16.45
N LEU A 44 20.91 33.25 16.62
CA LEU A 44 21.43 32.43 15.51
C LEU A 44 20.31 31.83 14.64
N TYR A 45 19.18 31.41 15.23
CA TYR A 45 18.03 30.95 14.44
C TYR A 45 17.43 32.05 13.55
N LEU A 46 17.47 33.32 13.96
CA LEU A 46 16.94 34.43 13.17
C LEU A 46 17.88 34.80 12.02
N GLU A 47 19.19 34.85 12.27
CA GLU A 47 20.18 35.04 11.20
C GLU A 47 20.21 33.84 10.23
N PHE A 48 20.02 32.61 10.72
CA PHE A 48 19.88 31.42 9.89
C PHE A 48 18.65 31.50 8.98
N PHE A 49 17.49 31.91 9.49
CA PHE A 49 16.29 32.12 8.67
C PHE A 49 16.48 33.23 7.63
N GLN A 50 17.12 34.34 7.98
CA GLN A 50 17.44 35.40 7.02
C GLN A 50 18.44 34.94 5.96
N SER A 51 19.47 34.20 6.35
CA SER A 51 20.49 33.68 5.43
C SER A 51 19.91 32.63 4.50
N ARG A 52 19.02 31.76 5.00
CA ARG A 52 18.30 30.78 4.18
C ARG A 52 17.30 31.43 3.23
N ARG A 53 16.62 32.52 3.65
CA ARG A 53 15.80 33.32 2.72
C ARG A 53 16.67 33.93 1.62
N ARG A 54 17.79 34.59 1.97
CA ARG A 54 18.75 35.15 0.99
C ARG A 54 19.33 34.08 0.05
N ALA A 55 19.56 32.86 0.53
CA ALA A 55 20.02 31.73 -0.28
C ALA A 55 18.95 31.26 -1.27
N ASN A 56 17.68 31.16 -0.86
CA ASN A 56 16.58 30.92 -1.78
C ASN A 56 16.43 32.07 -2.80
N ASP A 57 16.49 33.33 -2.34
CA ASP A 57 16.46 34.53 -3.20
C ASP A 57 17.66 34.63 -4.18
N LEU A 58 18.70 33.80 -4.00
CA LEU A 58 19.83 33.62 -4.91
C LEU A 58 19.59 32.44 -5.84
N VAL A 59 19.15 31.29 -5.33
CA VAL A 59 18.79 30.11 -6.14
C VAL A 59 17.68 30.44 -7.14
N ASP A 60 16.68 31.25 -6.77
CA ASP A 60 15.63 31.67 -7.72
C ASP A 60 16.15 32.64 -8.78
N LYS A 61 17.22 33.41 -8.49
CA LYS A 61 17.93 34.23 -9.48
C LYS A 61 18.83 33.40 -10.38
N GLU A 62 19.50 32.38 -9.84
CA GLU A 62 20.30 31.42 -10.62
C GLU A 62 19.40 30.58 -11.54
N ASN A 63 18.24 30.12 -11.05
CA ASN A 63 17.22 29.46 -11.88
C ASN A 63 16.67 30.39 -12.97
N SER A 64 16.45 31.67 -12.67
CA SER A 64 16.05 32.67 -13.68
C SER A 64 17.16 32.91 -14.72
N ALA A 65 18.43 33.00 -14.27
CA ALA A 65 19.60 33.13 -15.15
C ALA A 65 19.88 31.87 -15.98
N ALA A 66 19.57 30.67 -15.45
CA ALA A 66 19.65 29.41 -16.16
C ALA A 66 18.56 29.30 -17.24
N ASN A 67 17.32 29.71 -16.94
CA ASN A 67 16.25 29.82 -17.94
C ASN A 67 16.56 30.86 -19.03
N LEU A 68 17.18 31.99 -18.68
CA LEU A 68 17.71 32.95 -19.65
C LEU A 68 18.85 32.38 -20.48
N SER A 69 19.75 31.59 -19.88
CA SER A 69 20.84 30.91 -20.59
C SER A 69 20.30 29.86 -21.57
N LEU A 70 19.33 29.03 -21.16
CA LEU A 70 18.63 28.09 -22.05
C LEU A 70 17.89 28.80 -23.20
N ALA A 71 17.31 29.98 -22.95
CA ALA A 71 16.69 30.80 -23.99
C ALA A 71 17.72 31.45 -24.96
N ILE A 72 18.98 31.56 -24.55
CA ILE A 72 20.11 31.97 -25.41
C ILE A 72 20.66 30.77 -26.18
N GLU A 73 20.83 29.61 -25.54
CA GLU A 73 21.27 28.36 -26.18
C GLU A 73 20.27 27.83 -27.22
N GLY A 74 18.96 27.99 -26.99
CA GLY A 74 17.94 27.74 -28.02
C GLY A 74 18.15 28.58 -29.28
N LYS A 75 18.56 29.84 -29.13
CA LYS A 75 18.81 30.74 -30.27
C LYS A 75 20.17 30.51 -30.94
N THR A 76 21.20 30.10 -30.21
CA THR A 76 22.49 29.74 -30.82
C THR A 76 22.40 28.39 -31.54
N THR A 77 21.61 27.44 -31.07
CA THR A 77 21.41 26.14 -31.75
C THR A 77 20.61 26.25 -33.04
N GLU A 78 19.62 27.15 -33.15
CA GLU A 78 18.98 27.48 -34.43
C GLU A 78 20.00 28.04 -35.45
N LEU A 79 20.85 28.99 -35.03
CA LEU A 79 21.93 29.53 -35.86
C LEU A 79 22.98 28.48 -36.27
N PHE A 80 23.29 27.51 -35.39
CA PHE A 80 24.25 26.44 -35.67
C PHE A 80 23.71 25.35 -36.61
N ASN A 81 22.39 25.14 -36.63
CA ASN A 81 21.76 24.19 -37.56
C ASN A 81 21.74 24.72 -39.00
N CYS A 82 21.52 26.02 -39.20
CA CYS A 82 21.56 26.65 -40.53
C CYS A 82 22.93 26.54 -41.23
N THR A 83 24.03 26.52 -40.49
CA THR A 83 25.38 26.37 -41.08
C THR A 83 25.78 24.90 -41.34
N ASN A 84 25.30 23.96 -40.52
CA ASN A 84 25.68 22.55 -40.61
C ASN A 84 25.14 21.83 -41.87
N VAL A 85 23.97 22.23 -42.37
CA VAL A 85 23.36 21.62 -43.57
C VAL A 85 24.27 21.76 -44.80
N SER A 86 24.94 22.91 -44.96
CA SER A 86 25.82 23.20 -46.10
C SER A 86 27.05 22.26 -46.16
N LEU A 87 27.68 22.00 -45.01
CA LEU A 87 28.88 21.16 -44.92
C LEU A 87 28.59 19.67 -45.16
N ARG A 88 27.41 19.18 -44.74
CA ARG A 88 27.02 17.76 -44.90
C ARG A 88 26.84 17.37 -46.37
N VAL A 89 26.39 18.28 -47.24
CA VAL A 89 26.25 18.02 -48.68
C VAL A 89 27.61 17.83 -49.36
N GLN A 90 28.64 18.61 -48.98
CA GLN A 90 29.98 18.45 -49.57
C GLN A 90 30.67 17.13 -49.18
N PHE A 91 30.51 16.68 -47.93
CA PHE A 91 31.12 15.42 -47.48
C PHE A 91 30.49 14.17 -48.11
N ALA A 92 29.17 14.17 -48.36
CA ALA A 92 28.47 13.04 -48.97
C ALA A 92 29.03 12.68 -50.36
N ILE A 93 29.29 13.69 -51.20
CA ILE A 93 29.82 13.52 -52.57
C ILE A 93 31.22 12.87 -52.54
N ARG A 94 32.05 13.21 -51.55
CA ARG A 94 33.44 12.71 -51.45
C ARG A 94 33.54 11.27 -50.94
N TRP A 95 32.55 10.77 -50.20
CA TRP A 95 32.57 9.42 -49.64
C TRP A 95 32.20 8.34 -50.66
N VAL A 96 31.31 8.65 -51.61
CA VAL A 96 30.78 7.68 -52.60
C VAL A 96 31.86 7.22 -53.61
N MET A 97 32.82 8.08 -53.98
CA MET A 97 33.89 7.74 -54.92
C MET A 97 34.91 6.70 -54.40
N LEU A 98 34.95 6.41 -53.10
CA LEU A 98 36.07 5.69 -52.47
C LEU A 98 35.76 4.25 -52.05
N ARG A 99 34.60 3.68 -52.42
CA ARG A 99 34.14 2.38 -51.87
C ARG A 99 33.62 1.35 -52.87
N MET A 100 34.26 1.21 -54.03
CA MET A 100 34.04 0.07 -54.95
C MET A 100 35.35 -0.58 -55.44
N ASN A 101 35.98 -1.42 -54.59
CA ASN A 101 36.66 -2.64 -55.03
C ASN A 101 37.10 -3.54 -53.86
N PRO A 102 36.65 -4.81 -53.80
CA PRO A 102 37.29 -5.81 -52.95
C PRO A 102 37.47 -7.18 -53.65
N SER A 103 38.69 -7.50 -54.10
CA SER A 103 39.11 -8.90 -54.37
C SER A 103 40.61 -9.05 -54.65
N ARG A 104 41.40 -9.43 -53.64
CA ARG A 104 42.15 -10.71 -53.60
C ARG A 104 43.00 -10.83 -52.32
N SER A 105 43.18 -12.07 -51.89
CA SER A 105 44.02 -12.49 -50.78
C SER A 105 45.48 -12.68 -51.18
N LEU A 106 46.41 -12.42 -50.26
CA LEU A 106 47.57 -13.30 -50.04
C LEU A 106 48.05 -13.15 -48.60
N SER A 107 48.55 -14.24 -48.00
CA SER A 107 49.02 -14.32 -46.62
C SER A 107 50.47 -14.79 -46.57
N THR A 108 51.32 -14.12 -45.77
CA THR A 108 52.75 -14.48 -45.62
C THR A 108 53.15 -14.63 -44.14
N PRO A 109 53.58 -15.82 -43.69
CA PRO A 109 54.19 -16.01 -42.37
C PRO A 109 55.71 -15.70 -42.37
N PRO A 110 56.35 -15.48 -41.21
CA PRO A 110 57.77 -15.13 -41.10
C PRO A 110 58.70 -16.35 -41.17
N THR A 111 59.90 -16.16 -41.71
CA THR A 111 60.96 -17.19 -41.80
C THR A 111 62.00 -17.06 -40.66
N PRO A 112 62.24 -18.09 -39.84
CA PRO A 112 63.39 -18.16 -38.95
C PRO A 112 64.62 -18.77 -39.66
N LEU A 113 65.79 -18.16 -39.53
CA LEU A 113 67.05 -18.73 -40.03
C LEU A 113 67.70 -19.67 -39.00
N GLY A 114 67.21 -20.91 -38.97
CA GLY A 114 67.82 -22.02 -38.22
C GLY A 114 68.89 -22.78 -39.02
N ARG A 115 69.97 -23.19 -38.36
CA ARG A 115 71.04 -24.01 -38.95
C ARG A 115 70.55 -25.43 -39.27
N THR A 116 71.03 -26.04 -40.36
CA THR A 116 71.02 -27.51 -40.52
C THR A 116 72.30 -28.01 -41.20
N VAL A 117 72.79 -29.18 -40.79
CA VAL A 117 73.99 -29.85 -41.33
C VAL A 117 73.60 -31.24 -41.84
N ILE A 118 73.91 -31.55 -43.10
CA ILE A 118 74.00 -32.88 -43.75
C ILE A 118 74.79 -32.64 -45.08
N SER A 119 75.83 -33.37 -45.51
CA SER A 119 76.29 -34.76 -45.37
C SER A 119 75.88 -35.73 -46.50
N MET A 120 76.49 -35.57 -47.68
CA MET A 120 76.72 -36.62 -48.70
C MET A 120 78.06 -36.29 -49.41
N ARG A 121 79.11 -37.12 -49.56
CA ARG A 121 79.39 -38.58 -49.56
C ARG A 121 79.68 -39.18 -50.96
N ARG A 122 80.88 -38.85 -51.48
CA ARG A 122 81.84 -39.73 -52.20
C ARG A 122 81.40 -40.49 -53.48
N VAL A 123 81.89 -40.00 -54.63
CA VAL A 123 82.39 -40.78 -55.82
C VAL A 123 83.55 -39.95 -56.42
N PHE A 124 84.79 -40.39 -56.70
CA PHE A 124 85.56 -41.65 -56.52
C PHE A 124 85.46 -42.75 -57.60
N LEU A 125 86.33 -42.68 -58.65
CA LEU A 125 86.93 -43.84 -59.34
C LEU A 125 88.14 -43.46 -60.22
N SER A 126 89.29 -44.15 -60.03
CA SER A 126 90.32 -44.57 -61.02
C SER A 126 90.90 -43.61 -62.08
N ARG A 127 92.19 -43.72 -62.46
CA ARG A 127 92.91 -44.96 -62.84
C ARG A 127 94.41 -44.94 -62.49
N ASN A 128 95.06 -46.11 -62.52
CA ASN A 128 96.33 -46.37 -61.83
C ASN A 128 97.51 -46.74 -62.76
N LYS A 129 98.72 -46.49 -62.25
CA LYS A 129 100.10 -46.68 -62.73
C LYS A 129 100.44 -48.10 -63.22
N ARG A 130 101.10 -48.21 -64.38
CA ARG A 130 101.94 -49.34 -64.91
C ARG A 130 102.73 -48.84 -66.14
N ARG A 131 104.07 -48.84 -66.12
CA ARG A 131 105.06 -49.91 -66.44
C ARG A 131 105.51 -49.94 -67.92
N SER A 132 106.79 -49.62 -68.16
CA SER A 132 107.64 -50.02 -69.31
C SER A 132 107.94 -51.56 -69.26
N PRO A 133 108.64 -52.23 -70.23
CA PRO A 133 109.79 -51.76 -71.05
C PRO A 133 109.92 -52.29 -72.52
N GLY A 134 111.04 -51.95 -73.20
CA GLY A 134 111.46 -52.38 -74.57
C GLY A 134 111.62 -51.16 -75.50
N LYS A 135 112.76 -50.82 -76.15
CA LYS A 135 113.83 -51.54 -76.88
C LYS A 135 113.28 -52.34 -78.08
N LYS A 136 113.76 -52.18 -79.33
CA LYS A 136 115.13 -51.88 -79.84
C LYS A 136 115.18 -51.01 -81.12
N ASP A 137 116.30 -50.30 -81.30
CA ASP A 137 117.19 -50.07 -82.50
C ASP A 137 116.55 -49.76 -83.89
N VAL A 138 117.08 -48.97 -84.85
CA VAL A 138 118.40 -48.34 -85.20
C VAL A 138 118.09 -46.97 -85.90
N GLY A 139 118.90 -45.90 -85.97
CA GLY A 139 120.24 -45.54 -85.49
C GLY A 139 120.81 -44.33 -86.31
N SER A 140 121.96 -43.74 -85.90
CA SER A 140 122.64 -42.57 -86.53
C SER A 140 121.84 -41.23 -86.51
N GLU A 141 122.43 -40.02 -86.50
CA GLU A 141 123.85 -39.60 -86.58
C GLU A 141 124.14 -38.32 -85.75
N ALA A 142 125.34 -37.74 -85.89
CA ALA A 142 125.95 -36.79 -84.96
C ALA A 142 125.28 -35.40 -84.80
N LYS A 143 125.16 -34.93 -83.54
CA LYS A 143 125.21 -33.49 -83.13
C LYS A 143 125.30 -33.27 -81.60
N LYS A 144 126.35 -33.78 -80.94
CA LYS A 144 126.44 -33.73 -79.47
C LYS A 144 126.79 -32.34 -78.90
N ASN A 145 127.59 -31.54 -79.60
CA ASN A 145 128.12 -30.27 -79.08
C ASN A 145 127.16 -29.08 -79.18
N SER A 146 126.06 -29.17 -79.94
CA SER A 146 125.06 -28.08 -80.04
C SER A 146 123.85 -28.25 -79.11
N GLY A 147 123.88 -29.24 -78.22
CA GLY A 147 122.87 -29.47 -77.19
C GLY A 147 123.24 -28.83 -75.85
N GLU A 148 124.51 -28.93 -75.47
CA GLU A 148 125.01 -28.45 -74.17
C GLU A 148 125.11 -26.91 -74.15
N GLU A 149 125.63 -26.26 -75.20
CA GLU A 149 125.57 -24.78 -75.35
C GLU A 149 124.13 -24.25 -75.30
N LYS A 150 123.18 -24.94 -75.95
CA LYS A 150 121.77 -24.52 -75.94
C LYS A 150 121.09 -24.80 -74.59
N GLY A 151 121.52 -25.83 -73.87
CA GLY A 151 121.12 -26.08 -72.49
C GLY A 151 121.61 -24.98 -71.55
N HIS A 152 122.88 -24.57 -71.68
CA HIS A 152 123.44 -23.46 -70.91
C HIS A 152 122.79 -22.11 -71.26
N ALA A 153 122.57 -21.81 -72.55
CA ALA A 153 121.86 -20.58 -72.95
C ALA A 153 120.39 -20.56 -72.50
N LEU A 154 119.70 -21.72 -72.50
CA LEU A 154 118.36 -21.82 -71.90
C LEU A 154 118.40 -21.64 -70.38
N LEU A 155 119.43 -22.14 -69.69
CA LEU A 155 119.62 -21.88 -68.26
C LEU A 155 119.91 -20.38 -68.00
N GLU A 156 120.78 -19.73 -68.77
CA GLU A 156 121.04 -18.28 -68.64
C GLU A 156 119.81 -17.40 -68.92
N ILE A 157 118.88 -17.84 -69.75
CA ILE A 157 117.61 -17.13 -70.01
C ILE A 157 116.57 -17.41 -68.91
N TRP A 158 116.49 -18.65 -68.39
CA TRP A 158 115.47 -19.03 -67.41
C TRP A 158 115.87 -18.76 -65.95
N ILE A 159 117.16 -18.71 -65.61
CA ILE A 159 117.64 -18.42 -64.25
C ILE A 159 117.27 -16.99 -63.79
N PRO A 160 117.44 -15.92 -64.59
CA PRO A 160 116.95 -14.58 -64.25
C PRO A 160 115.42 -14.53 -64.13
N GLY A 161 114.69 -15.22 -65.02
CA GLY A 161 113.23 -15.34 -64.93
C GLY A 161 112.75 -16.06 -63.65
N LEU A 162 113.52 -17.03 -63.16
CA LEU A 162 113.32 -17.62 -61.83
C LEU A 162 113.70 -16.62 -60.72
N GLY A 163 114.73 -15.81 -60.92
CA GLY A 163 115.15 -14.73 -60.02
C GLY A 163 114.07 -13.69 -59.72
N ASP A 164 113.24 -13.32 -60.71
CA ASP A 164 112.11 -12.39 -60.52
C ASP A 164 110.83 -13.10 -60.05
N THR A 165 110.57 -14.33 -60.52
CA THR A 165 109.34 -15.07 -60.15
C THR A 165 109.38 -15.69 -58.75
N ILE A 166 110.56 -15.95 -58.17
CA ILE A 166 110.68 -16.42 -56.79
C ILE A 166 110.24 -15.34 -55.77
N PRO A 167 110.73 -14.08 -55.82
CA PRO A 167 110.21 -12.98 -55.00
C PRO A 167 108.71 -12.74 -55.21
N ALA A 168 108.22 -12.76 -56.45
CA ALA A 168 106.79 -12.61 -56.72
C ALA A 168 105.96 -13.75 -56.11
N SER A 169 106.44 -14.99 -56.18
CA SER A 169 105.80 -16.14 -55.53
C SER A 169 105.88 -16.07 -54.00
N TRP A 170 106.90 -15.44 -53.42
CA TRP A 170 107.04 -15.27 -51.98
C TRP A 170 106.16 -14.14 -51.44
N ILE A 171 106.07 -13.03 -52.16
CA ILE A 171 105.10 -11.94 -51.89
C ILE A 171 103.68 -12.51 -51.94
N LEU A 172 103.29 -13.20 -53.01
CA LEU A 172 101.97 -13.82 -53.11
C LEU A 172 101.71 -14.89 -52.03
N GLN A 173 102.75 -15.54 -51.49
CA GLN A 173 102.60 -16.43 -50.33
C GLN A 173 102.35 -15.63 -49.04
N SER A 174 103.08 -14.54 -48.83
CA SER A 174 102.85 -13.59 -47.73
C SER A 174 101.44 -12.98 -47.79
N ASP A 175 101.00 -12.49 -48.95
CA ASP A 175 99.67 -11.93 -49.18
C ASP A 175 98.57 -12.98 -48.88
N ILE A 176 98.79 -14.24 -49.29
CA ILE A 176 97.88 -15.35 -49.01
C ILE A 176 97.89 -15.75 -47.52
N GLU A 177 98.97 -15.56 -46.80
CA GLU A 177 99.05 -15.80 -45.35
C GLU A 177 98.44 -14.65 -44.54
N GLU A 178 98.62 -13.41 -44.97
CA GLU A 178 97.98 -12.22 -44.41
C GLU A 178 96.46 -12.25 -44.63
N LEU A 179 95.98 -12.51 -45.85
CA LEU A 179 94.54 -12.64 -46.13
C LEU A 179 93.88 -13.82 -45.39
N LYS A 180 94.61 -14.92 -45.11
CA LYS A 180 94.12 -15.99 -44.23
C LYS A 180 94.00 -15.49 -42.79
N LYS A 181 95.02 -14.80 -42.29
CA LYS A 181 95.04 -14.24 -40.93
C LYS A 181 93.93 -13.21 -40.74
N GLU A 182 93.72 -12.30 -41.69
CA GLU A 182 92.58 -11.38 -41.70
C GLU A 182 91.24 -12.12 -41.72
N LEU A 183 91.09 -13.19 -42.50
CA LEU A 183 89.87 -13.99 -42.54
C LEU A 183 89.64 -14.75 -41.20
N GLU A 184 90.68 -15.24 -40.56
CA GLU A 184 90.60 -15.86 -39.23
C GLU A 184 90.25 -14.83 -38.14
N GLU A 185 90.85 -13.64 -38.17
CA GLU A 185 90.51 -12.52 -37.29
C GLU A 185 89.07 -12.03 -37.52
N GLN A 186 88.63 -11.86 -38.77
CA GLN A 186 87.24 -11.51 -39.08
C GLN A 186 86.25 -12.59 -38.64
N THR A 187 86.54 -13.89 -38.85
CA THR A 187 85.63 -14.96 -38.41
C THR A 187 85.62 -15.14 -36.90
N THR A 188 86.70 -14.84 -36.18
CA THR A 188 86.71 -14.83 -34.70
C THR A 188 85.98 -13.61 -34.14
N LEU A 189 86.15 -12.43 -34.73
CA LEU A 189 85.39 -11.23 -34.38
C LEU A 189 83.89 -11.43 -34.62
N GLN A 190 83.49 -11.94 -35.79
CA GLN A 190 82.09 -12.27 -36.10
C GLN A 190 81.51 -13.22 -35.05
N ARG A 191 82.18 -14.35 -34.77
CA ARG A 191 81.78 -15.32 -33.72
C ARG A 191 81.69 -14.70 -32.33
N ASN A 192 82.47 -13.67 -32.02
CA ASN A 192 82.39 -12.99 -30.72
C ASN A 192 81.16 -12.05 -30.69
N THR A 193 80.95 -11.23 -31.72
CA THR A 193 79.71 -10.41 -31.78
C THR A 193 78.44 -11.26 -31.86
N GLU A 194 78.49 -12.48 -32.43
CA GLU A 194 77.37 -13.44 -32.38
C GLU A 194 77.08 -13.92 -30.95
N LYS A 195 78.11 -14.19 -30.14
CA LYS A 195 77.94 -14.56 -28.71
C LYS A 195 77.36 -13.39 -27.92
N GLU A 196 77.89 -12.19 -28.10
CA GLU A 196 77.42 -10.96 -27.43
C GLU A 196 75.95 -10.67 -27.79
N LYS A 197 75.59 -10.77 -29.07
CA LYS A 197 74.19 -10.67 -29.53
C LYS A 197 73.31 -11.77 -28.92
N ALA A 198 73.80 -13.01 -28.84
CA ALA A 198 73.05 -14.11 -28.22
C ALA A 198 72.86 -13.92 -26.70
N GLN A 199 73.85 -13.38 -26.00
CA GLN A 199 73.79 -13.03 -24.58
C GLN A 199 72.78 -11.90 -24.33
N LEU A 200 72.87 -10.80 -25.08
CA LEU A 200 71.91 -9.69 -24.99
C LEU A 200 70.49 -10.12 -25.34
N LEU A 201 70.31 -11.01 -26.34
CA LEU A 201 69.01 -11.62 -26.63
C LEU A 201 68.52 -12.50 -25.49
N GLN A 202 69.37 -13.32 -24.87
CA GLN A 202 68.99 -14.09 -23.69
C GLN A 202 68.55 -13.17 -22.56
N GLU A 203 69.36 -12.17 -22.18
CA GLU A 203 69.03 -11.21 -21.12
C GLU A 203 67.71 -10.48 -21.38
N LEU A 204 67.49 -9.99 -22.61
CA LEU A 204 66.23 -9.35 -23.00
C LEU A 204 65.05 -10.32 -22.96
N THR A 205 65.21 -11.58 -23.39
CA THR A 205 64.13 -12.56 -23.25
C THR A 205 63.84 -12.91 -21.80
N GLU A 206 64.85 -13.04 -20.94
CA GLU A 206 64.66 -13.27 -19.50
C GLU A 206 63.97 -12.08 -18.82
N GLN A 207 64.37 -10.84 -19.13
CA GLN A 207 63.70 -9.63 -18.65
C GLN A 207 62.23 -9.59 -19.07
N ASN A 208 61.93 -9.87 -20.35
CA ASN A 208 60.55 -9.95 -20.84
C ASN A 208 59.74 -11.07 -20.15
N HIS A 209 60.33 -12.24 -19.87
CA HIS A 209 59.66 -13.30 -19.11
C HIS A 209 59.39 -12.87 -17.65
N ARG A 210 60.35 -12.21 -16.99
CA ARG A 210 60.20 -11.70 -15.61
C ARG A 210 59.11 -10.63 -15.53
N LEU A 211 59.09 -9.67 -16.45
CA LEU A 211 58.04 -8.65 -16.55
C LEU A 211 56.67 -9.27 -16.86
N THR A 212 56.61 -10.23 -17.78
CA THR A 212 55.36 -10.97 -18.09
C THR A 212 54.84 -11.75 -16.87
N ALA A 213 55.72 -12.33 -16.05
CA ALA A 213 55.34 -13.00 -14.82
C ALA A 213 54.81 -12.02 -13.76
N GLN A 214 55.46 -10.86 -13.60
CA GLN A 214 55.01 -9.79 -12.70
C GLN A 214 53.64 -9.23 -13.12
N LEU A 215 53.42 -8.96 -14.42
CA LEU A 215 52.13 -8.52 -14.94
C LEU A 215 51.02 -9.56 -14.72
N LYS A 216 51.32 -10.85 -14.92
CA LYS A 216 50.37 -11.94 -14.62
C LYS A 216 50.08 -12.09 -13.12
N GLN A 217 51.05 -11.77 -12.25
CA GLN A 217 50.81 -11.74 -10.80
C GLN A 217 49.96 -10.53 -10.40
N ALA A 218 50.25 -9.35 -10.95
CA ALA A 218 49.49 -8.12 -10.70
C ALA A 218 48.01 -8.28 -11.13
N ALA A 219 47.77 -8.81 -12.34
CA ALA A 219 46.43 -9.09 -12.84
C ALA A 219 45.65 -10.04 -11.91
N ARG A 220 46.26 -11.13 -11.43
CA ARG A 220 45.63 -12.04 -10.46
C ARG A 220 45.30 -11.38 -9.13
N THR A 221 46.17 -10.49 -8.63
CA THR A 221 45.86 -9.73 -7.40
C THR A 221 44.77 -8.69 -7.64
N GLU A 222 44.68 -8.12 -8.85
CA GLU A 222 43.58 -7.22 -9.23
C GLU A 222 42.25 -7.97 -9.32
N GLU A 223 42.20 -9.11 -10.00
CA GLU A 223 41.03 -10.02 -10.06
C GLU A 223 40.54 -10.40 -8.65
N GLN A 224 41.46 -10.73 -7.74
CA GLN A 224 41.14 -11.03 -6.34
C GLN A 224 40.57 -9.82 -5.58
N LEU A 225 41.13 -8.63 -5.77
CA LEU A 225 40.63 -7.40 -5.14
C LEU A 225 39.28 -6.96 -5.74
N GLN A 226 39.07 -7.11 -7.05
CA GLN A 226 37.79 -6.86 -7.71
C GLN A 226 36.70 -7.80 -7.17
N ALA A 227 37.00 -9.10 -7.00
CA ALA A 227 36.09 -10.07 -6.39
C ALA A 227 35.76 -9.72 -4.92
N GLN A 228 36.77 -9.33 -4.12
CA GLN A 228 36.55 -8.86 -2.74
C GLN A 228 35.66 -7.61 -2.71
N LEU A 229 35.92 -6.62 -3.56
CA LEU A 229 35.10 -5.42 -3.69
C LEU A 229 33.66 -5.74 -4.11
N GLN A 230 33.45 -6.72 -4.99
CA GLN A 230 32.11 -7.20 -5.36
C GLN A 230 31.39 -7.82 -4.15
N THR A 231 32.00 -8.77 -3.44
CA THR A 231 31.37 -9.38 -2.25
C THR A 231 31.08 -8.36 -1.15
N LEU A 232 31.91 -7.32 -0.99
CA LEU A 232 31.64 -6.22 -0.07
C LEU A 232 30.46 -5.36 -0.54
N ARG A 233 30.37 -5.03 -1.84
CA ARG A 233 29.21 -4.32 -2.42
C ARG A 233 27.91 -5.10 -2.24
N GLU A 234 27.95 -6.42 -2.40
CA GLU A 234 26.82 -7.33 -2.17
C GLU A 234 26.42 -7.34 -0.68
N GLN A 235 27.38 -7.49 0.24
CA GLN A 235 27.13 -7.37 1.69
C GLN A 235 26.53 -6.00 2.09
N PHE A 236 27.02 -4.90 1.53
CA PHE A 236 26.46 -3.57 1.77
C PHE A 236 25.05 -3.42 1.19
N ASN A 237 24.76 -4.00 0.03
CA ASN A 237 23.41 -4.02 -0.52
C ASN A 237 22.43 -4.84 0.34
N VAL A 238 22.83 -6.00 0.85
CA VAL A 238 22.00 -6.80 1.78
C VAL A 238 21.80 -6.07 3.11
N ARG A 239 22.84 -5.44 3.67
CA ARG A 239 22.69 -4.60 4.87
C ARG A 239 21.73 -3.41 4.62
N ARG A 240 21.77 -2.83 3.41
CA ARG A 240 20.90 -1.71 3.00
C ARG A 240 19.45 -2.15 2.79
N SER A 241 19.18 -3.33 2.22
CA SER A 241 17.82 -3.85 2.12
C SER A 241 17.26 -4.18 3.49
N ASN A 242 18.01 -4.91 4.33
CA ASN A 242 17.55 -5.26 5.68
C ASN A 242 17.27 -4.01 6.54
N LEU A 243 18.10 -2.96 6.42
CA LEU A 243 17.84 -1.68 7.08
C LEU A 243 16.57 -1.00 6.56
N HIS A 244 16.29 -1.06 5.25
CA HIS A 244 15.06 -0.54 4.67
C HIS A 244 13.83 -1.31 5.14
N ASP A 245 13.91 -2.65 5.20
CA ASP A 245 12.85 -3.52 5.74
C ASP A 245 12.56 -3.17 7.21
N HIS A 246 13.60 -2.96 8.03
CA HIS A 246 13.44 -2.53 9.42
C HIS A 246 12.89 -1.10 9.56
N VAL A 247 13.25 -0.17 8.66
CA VAL A 247 12.66 1.18 8.64
C VAL A 247 11.16 1.08 8.29
N SER A 248 10.79 0.30 7.28
CA SER A 248 9.38 0.08 6.92
C SER A 248 8.57 -0.61 8.03
N GLN A 249 9.17 -1.55 8.77
CA GLN A 249 8.57 -2.14 9.98
C GLN A 249 8.34 -1.09 11.08
N LEU A 250 9.30 -0.18 11.29
CA LEU A 250 9.17 0.92 12.26
C LEU A 250 8.19 2.00 11.81
N GLU A 251 8.01 2.21 10.51
CA GLU A 251 7.01 3.11 9.93
C GLU A 251 5.59 2.53 10.14
N GLY A 252 5.37 1.26 9.82
CA GLY A 252 4.09 0.58 10.09
C GLY A 252 3.72 0.55 11.57
N LEU A 253 4.68 0.28 12.47
CA LEU A 253 4.43 0.34 13.92
C LEU A 253 4.13 1.76 14.42
N ARG A 254 4.66 2.80 13.78
CA ARG A 254 4.28 4.20 14.07
C ARG A 254 2.88 4.53 13.59
N GLU A 255 2.47 4.03 12.43
CA GLU A 255 1.11 4.17 11.92
C GLU A 255 0.09 3.47 12.83
N GLU A 256 0.39 2.25 13.29
CA GLU A 256 -0.41 1.53 14.30
C GLU A 256 -0.54 2.33 15.60
N ILE A 257 0.57 2.87 16.12
CA ILE A 257 0.56 3.74 17.32
C ILE A 257 -0.29 4.98 17.09
N ASN A 258 -0.13 5.70 15.97
CA ASN A 258 -0.91 6.89 15.66
C ASN A 258 -2.44 6.59 15.60
N VAL A 259 -2.83 5.45 15.03
CA VAL A 259 -4.24 5.03 14.98
C VAL A 259 -4.77 4.67 16.37
N LEU A 260 -3.96 4.04 17.22
CA LEU A 260 -4.32 3.75 18.62
C LEU A 260 -4.38 5.02 19.48
N GLU A 261 -3.52 6.00 19.25
CA GLU A 261 -3.56 7.31 19.92
C GLU A 261 -4.78 8.12 19.50
N GLY A 262 -5.17 8.09 18.22
CA GLY A 262 -6.44 8.67 17.74
C GLY A 262 -7.64 8.04 18.45
N ARG A 263 -7.78 6.71 18.38
CA ARG A 263 -8.87 5.98 19.07
C ARG A 263 -8.91 6.24 20.58
N LYS A 264 -7.74 6.39 21.22
CA LYS A 264 -7.63 6.77 22.64
C LYS A 264 -8.11 8.19 22.90
N ALA A 265 -7.85 9.13 22.00
CA ALA A 265 -8.38 10.50 22.08
C ALA A 265 -9.91 10.52 21.90
N ASP A 266 -10.45 9.77 20.93
CA ASP A 266 -11.90 9.66 20.68
C ASP A 266 -12.64 9.07 21.90
N LEU A 267 -12.12 7.96 22.45
CA LEU A 267 -12.64 7.37 23.68
C LEU A 267 -12.50 8.33 24.88
N GLY A 268 -11.40 9.10 24.95
CA GLY A 268 -11.19 10.14 25.94
C GLY A 268 -12.26 11.23 25.86
N GLN A 269 -12.57 11.75 24.67
CA GLN A 269 -13.63 12.74 24.45
C GLN A 269 -15.00 12.18 24.83
N ARG A 270 -15.31 10.93 24.44
CA ARG A 270 -16.59 10.29 24.77
C ARG A 270 -16.76 10.05 26.28
N ILE A 271 -15.68 9.77 27.00
CA ILE A 271 -15.69 9.67 28.48
C ILE A 271 -15.94 11.04 29.12
N HIS A 272 -15.37 12.13 28.58
CA HIS A 272 -15.65 13.49 29.08
C HIS A 272 -17.12 13.86 28.85
N ALA A 273 -17.64 13.70 27.63
CA ALA A 273 -19.05 13.98 27.31
C ALA A 273 -20.03 13.20 28.23
N LEU A 274 -19.80 11.91 28.46
CA LEU A 274 -20.61 11.10 29.40
C LEU A 274 -20.44 11.52 30.86
N THR A 275 -19.31 12.15 31.23
CA THR A 275 -19.08 12.72 32.56
C THR A 275 -19.83 14.04 32.73
N ASP A 276 -19.78 14.90 31.71
CA ASP A 276 -20.53 16.16 31.65
C ASP A 276 -22.04 15.89 31.68
N GLU A 277 -22.54 14.91 30.91
CA GLU A 277 -23.93 14.44 30.97
C GLU A 277 -24.30 13.94 32.38
N ARG A 278 -23.45 13.13 33.02
CA ARG A 278 -23.66 12.65 34.39
C ARG A 278 -23.74 13.79 35.40
N GLU A 279 -22.91 14.83 35.24
CA GLU A 279 -22.88 15.98 36.16
C GLU A 279 -24.08 16.91 35.95
N ASN A 280 -24.50 17.15 34.70
CA ASN A 280 -25.75 17.87 34.40
C ASN A 280 -26.99 17.13 34.95
N LEU A 281 -27.03 15.79 34.84
CA LEU A 281 -28.09 14.97 35.43
C LEU A 281 -28.04 14.97 36.96
N ASN A 282 -26.85 15.02 37.57
CA ASN A 282 -26.70 15.11 39.02
C ASN A 282 -27.17 16.48 39.56
N LEU A 283 -26.83 17.58 38.89
CA LEU A 283 -27.37 18.91 39.21
C LEU A 283 -28.91 18.94 39.09
N SER A 284 -29.45 18.36 38.02
CA SER A 284 -30.91 18.23 37.84
C SER A 284 -31.58 17.39 38.94
N LEU A 285 -30.88 16.36 39.44
CA LEU A 285 -31.33 15.54 40.56
C LEU A 285 -31.30 16.32 41.88
N GLU A 286 -30.24 17.09 42.14
CA GLU A 286 -30.10 17.96 43.31
C GLU A 286 -31.19 19.04 43.35
N GLU A 287 -31.43 19.75 42.24
CA GLU A 287 -32.55 20.71 42.10
C GLU A 287 -33.91 20.05 42.38
N SER A 288 -34.11 18.81 41.90
CA SER A 288 -35.35 18.06 42.17
C SER A 288 -35.47 17.67 43.64
N GLY A 289 -34.35 17.36 44.31
CA GLY A 289 -34.27 17.06 45.74
C GLY A 289 -34.64 18.27 46.60
N ASP A 290 -34.06 19.43 46.32
CA ASP A 290 -34.40 20.70 46.99
C ASP A 290 -35.87 21.07 46.79
N ARG A 291 -36.40 20.88 45.58
CA ARG A 291 -37.83 21.08 45.30
C ARG A 291 -38.72 20.13 46.11
N ILE A 292 -38.32 18.86 46.28
CA ILE A 292 -39.03 17.89 47.14
C ILE A 292 -38.96 18.33 48.61
N ILE A 293 -37.81 18.79 49.10
CA ILE A 293 -37.63 19.29 50.48
C ILE A 293 -38.53 20.51 50.73
N LEU A 294 -38.59 21.45 49.80
CA LEU A 294 -39.46 22.63 49.88
C LEU A 294 -40.95 22.24 49.92
N LEU A 295 -41.39 21.32 49.06
CA LEU A 295 -42.77 20.82 49.05
C LEU A 295 -43.12 20.05 50.33
N GLN A 296 -42.19 19.24 50.86
CA GLN A 296 -42.37 18.57 52.16
C GLN A 296 -42.51 19.57 53.32
N LYS A 297 -41.75 20.67 53.30
CA LYS A 297 -41.87 21.75 54.29
C LYS A 297 -43.24 22.43 54.19
N GLN A 298 -43.66 22.82 52.99
CA GLN A 298 -44.97 23.44 52.75
C GLN A 298 -46.12 22.51 53.17
N ASN A 299 -46.03 21.20 52.91
CA ASN A 299 -47.05 20.25 53.34
C ASN A 299 -47.13 20.15 54.87
N ARG A 300 -45.98 20.12 55.59
CA ARG A 300 -45.96 20.16 57.07
C ARG A 300 -46.55 21.46 57.62
N GLU A 301 -46.30 22.59 56.98
CA GLU A 301 -46.89 23.89 57.34
C GLU A 301 -48.42 23.91 57.13
N GLN A 302 -48.91 23.30 56.04
CA GLN A 302 -50.35 23.13 55.80
C GLN A 302 -50.99 22.16 56.80
N GLU A 303 -50.35 21.02 57.10
CA GLU A 303 -50.80 20.11 58.17
C GLU A 303 -50.90 20.80 59.52
N GLN A 304 -49.91 21.62 59.91
CA GLN A 304 -49.95 22.39 61.15
C GLN A 304 -51.10 23.39 61.17
N LYS A 305 -51.35 24.08 60.05
CA LYS A 305 -52.47 25.02 59.91
C LYS A 305 -53.84 24.32 59.95
N ILE A 306 -53.96 23.13 59.37
CA ILE A 306 -55.17 22.30 59.46
C ILE A 306 -55.39 21.86 60.91
N ARG A 307 -54.34 21.44 61.62
CA ARG A 307 -54.44 21.05 63.04
C ARG A 307 -54.83 22.22 63.94
N SER A 308 -54.30 23.43 63.73
CA SER A 308 -54.72 24.61 64.50
C SER A 308 -56.18 24.96 64.20
N GLN A 309 -56.58 24.98 62.93
CA GLN A 309 -57.98 25.23 62.54
C GLN A 309 -58.94 24.16 63.09
N GLN A 310 -58.51 22.92 63.25
CA GLN A 310 -59.28 21.86 63.93
C GLN A 310 -59.43 22.13 65.42
N GLN A 311 -58.39 22.64 66.10
CA GLN A 311 -58.48 23.08 67.50
C GLN A 311 -59.39 24.30 67.66
N ASP A 312 -59.21 25.34 66.83
CA ASP A 312 -60.06 26.53 66.80
C ASP A 312 -61.55 26.16 66.62
N LEU A 313 -61.85 25.24 65.69
CA LEU A 313 -63.21 24.74 65.45
C LEU A 313 -63.77 23.94 66.64
N GLU A 314 -62.94 23.17 67.34
CA GLU A 314 -63.40 22.38 68.50
C GLU A 314 -63.60 23.25 69.75
N ASP A 315 -62.78 24.28 69.96
CA ASP A 315 -63.01 25.30 70.99
C ASP A 315 -64.24 26.16 70.69
N LEU A 316 -64.49 26.49 69.42
CA LEU A 316 -65.73 27.15 68.97
C LEU A 316 -66.96 26.24 69.16
N ARG A 317 -66.84 24.92 68.92
CA ARG A 317 -67.90 23.94 69.22
C ARG A 317 -68.16 23.81 70.71
N GLN A 318 -67.11 23.71 71.53
CA GLN A 318 -67.24 23.63 72.99
C GLN A 318 -67.86 24.89 73.58
N THR A 319 -67.41 26.08 73.15
CA THR A 319 -68.00 27.35 73.61
C THR A 319 -69.43 27.54 73.13
N ASN A 320 -69.75 27.16 71.89
CA ASN A 320 -71.14 27.16 71.40
C ASN A 320 -72.01 26.16 72.17
N SER A 321 -71.53 24.95 72.44
CA SER A 321 -72.22 23.96 73.28
C SER A 321 -72.44 24.45 74.72
N GLN A 322 -71.46 25.16 75.31
CA GLN A 322 -71.62 25.81 76.61
C GLN A 322 -72.62 26.97 76.58
N LEU A 323 -72.69 27.74 75.49
CA LEU A 323 -73.69 28.80 75.30
C LEU A 323 -75.08 28.20 75.09
N GLN A 324 -75.20 27.12 74.34
CA GLN A 324 -76.44 26.38 74.14
C GLN A 324 -76.92 25.74 75.45
N ALA A 325 -76.03 25.14 76.25
CA ALA A 325 -76.36 24.64 77.59
C ALA A 325 -76.78 25.77 78.56
N LYS A 326 -76.21 26.98 78.44
CA LYS A 326 -76.66 28.17 79.19
C LYS A 326 -78.04 28.64 78.71
N LEU A 327 -78.30 28.63 77.40
CA LEU A 327 -79.61 28.91 76.82
C LEU A 327 -80.65 27.89 77.30
N ASP A 328 -80.35 26.60 77.27
CA ASP A 328 -81.22 25.53 77.80
C ASP A 328 -81.48 25.70 79.31
N LEU A 329 -80.49 26.16 80.09
CA LEU A 329 -80.68 26.44 81.52
C LEU A 329 -81.55 27.68 81.77
N ILE A 330 -81.52 28.66 80.87
CA ILE A 330 -82.42 29.83 80.89
C ILE A 330 -83.82 29.40 80.43
N LEU A 331 -83.93 28.59 79.39
CA LEU A 331 -85.18 28.03 78.86
C LEU A 331 -85.88 27.16 79.92
N ARG A 332 -85.13 26.30 80.62
CA ARG A 332 -85.61 25.52 81.78
C ARG A 332 -85.86 26.33 83.05
N ARG A 333 -85.44 27.60 83.09
CA ARG A 333 -85.87 28.57 84.11
C ARG A 333 -87.18 29.28 83.75
N SER A 334 -87.70 29.09 82.54
CA SER A 334 -89.05 29.50 82.15
C SER A 334 -90.05 28.36 82.42
N PRO A 335 -91.03 28.54 83.32
CA PRO A 335 -92.10 27.56 83.50
C PRO A 335 -93.15 27.72 82.41
N ASN A 336 -92.92 27.12 81.24
CA ASN A 336 -93.95 26.48 80.41
C ASN A 336 -93.30 25.74 79.23
N GLY A 337 -93.56 24.44 79.13
CA GLY A 337 -93.29 23.69 77.91
C GLY A 337 -94.48 23.74 76.96
N ASN A 338 -94.22 23.56 75.67
CA ASN A 338 -94.50 22.25 75.06
C ASN A 338 -93.68 22.08 73.78
N SER A 339 -93.65 20.87 73.25
CA SER A 339 -92.72 20.41 72.22
C SER A 339 -93.45 19.96 70.96
N SER A 340 -92.75 20.01 69.83
CA SER A 340 -92.91 19.11 68.67
C SER A 340 -94.30 19.01 68.02
N LEU A 341 -94.40 19.47 66.77
CA LEU A 341 -94.47 18.49 65.66
C LEU A 341 -93.89 19.06 64.35
N LEU A 342 -93.84 18.17 63.36
CA LEU A 342 -93.37 18.32 61.98
C LEU A 342 -94.09 19.48 61.23
N ASP A 343 -93.45 20.22 60.31
CA ASP A 343 -92.91 19.83 58.97
C ASP A 343 -94.03 19.76 57.90
N GLU A 344 -93.71 20.14 56.66
CA GLU A 344 -94.65 20.35 55.51
C GLU A 344 -95.68 21.53 55.67
N ILE A 345 -96.06 22.31 54.64
CA ILE A 345 -95.55 22.49 53.26
C ILE A 345 -95.83 23.95 52.78
N GLU A 346 -95.46 24.26 51.54
CA GLU A 346 -95.66 25.50 50.77
C GLU A 346 -96.95 26.31 51.02
N MET A 347 -96.91 27.64 50.76
CA MET A 347 -97.76 28.25 49.71
C MET A 347 -97.46 29.73 49.43
N SER A 348 -97.42 30.08 48.13
CA SER A 348 -97.61 31.41 47.52
C SER A 348 -97.57 31.22 46.00
N ALA A 349 -98.61 31.49 45.20
CA ALA A 349 -99.92 32.13 45.40
C ALA A 349 -101.00 31.29 44.66
N PRO A 350 -102.17 31.77 44.14
CA PRO A 350 -102.88 33.06 44.23
C PRO A 350 -104.39 32.91 44.53
N SER A 351 -105.21 33.97 44.35
CA SER A 351 -106.56 33.95 43.69
C SER A 351 -107.38 35.24 43.97
N SER A 352 -108.45 35.45 43.19
CA SER A 352 -109.50 36.46 43.43
C SER A 352 -110.75 36.23 42.54
N MET A 353 -111.86 35.73 43.13
CA MET A 353 -113.30 36.12 43.02
C MET A 353 -113.96 36.36 41.62
N GLU A 354 -115.26 36.13 41.33
CA GLU A 354 -116.46 35.68 42.10
C GLU A 354 -117.64 35.19 41.19
N ASP A 355 -118.80 34.88 41.82
CA ASP A 355 -120.15 34.40 41.37
C ASP A 355 -121.00 35.35 40.47
N ASP A 356 -122.28 35.16 40.03
CA ASP A 356 -123.20 34.02 39.66
C ASP A 356 -124.56 34.62 39.08
N ALA A 357 -125.50 33.77 38.60
CA ALA A 357 -126.98 33.89 38.69
C ALA A 357 -127.90 34.65 37.66
N SER A 358 -128.55 33.86 36.77
CA SER A 358 -130.03 33.77 36.53
C SER A 358 -130.91 34.81 35.75
N ARG A 359 -131.66 34.30 34.73
CA ARG A 359 -133.14 34.29 34.44
C ARG A 359 -134.05 35.55 34.68
N VAL A 360 -135.16 35.84 33.95
CA VAL A 360 -135.96 35.09 32.93
C VAL A 360 -136.85 35.96 32.00
N GLN A 361 -136.99 35.57 30.70
CA GLN A 361 -138.05 35.85 29.67
C GLN A 361 -138.63 37.30 29.56
N GLU A 362 -139.76 37.71 28.91
CA GLU A 362 -140.92 37.14 28.15
C GLU A 362 -141.60 38.33 27.35
N ASN A 363 -142.33 38.31 26.21
CA ASN A 363 -142.62 37.39 25.07
C ASN A 363 -143.30 38.21 23.88
N GLU A 364 -143.77 37.52 22.82
CA GLU A 364 -144.81 37.91 21.82
C GLU A 364 -144.58 39.08 20.83
N ASN A 365 -143.72 38.86 19.82
CA ASN A 365 -143.89 39.45 18.48
C ASN A 365 -143.76 38.38 17.35
N MET A 366 -144.06 37.12 17.69
CA MET A 366 -143.55 35.91 17.02
C MET A 366 -144.04 35.67 15.57
N LYS A 367 -145.04 36.41 15.09
CA LYS A 367 -145.84 36.01 13.91
C LYS A 367 -145.32 36.49 12.56
N HIS A 368 -144.49 37.54 12.51
CA HIS A 368 -143.87 38.00 11.25
C HIS A 368 -142.56 37.26 10.94
N LEU A 369 -141.76 36.99 11.97
CA LEU A 369 -140.49 36.25 11.89
C LEU A 369 -140.67 34.82 11.33
N ALA A 370 -141.83 34.20 11.59
CA ALA A 370 -142.13 32.83 11.19
C ALA A 370 -142.01 32.57 9.67
N GLN A 371 -142.17 33.58 8.82
CA GLN A 371 -142.07 33.43 7.37
C GLN A 371 -140.60 33.43 6.88
N GLU A 372 -139.80 34.40 7.32
CA GLU A 372 -138.36 34.49 6.99
C GLU A 372 -137.57 33.28 7.50
N VAL A 373 -137.97 32.78 8.67
CA VAL A 373 -137.45 31.56 9.29
C VAL A 373 -137.54 30.35 8.34
N ILE A 374 -138.61 30.20 7.54
CA ILE A 374 -138.80 29.06 6.61
C ILE A 374 -137.74 29.02 5.49
N ASP A 375 -137.30 30.16 4.98
CA ASP A 375 -136.25 30.20 3.95
C ASP A 375 -134.85 29.95 4.54
N ILE A 376 -134.60 30.48 5.74
CA ILE A 376 -133.39 30.24 6.53
C ILE A 376 -133.20 28.73 6.81
N TYR A 377 -134.29 27.98 7.05
CA TYR A 377 -134.27 26.52 7.23
C TYR A 377 -133.54 25.78 6.11
N HIS A 378 -133.90 26.11 4.87
CA HIS A 378 -133.47 25.39 3.67
C HIS A 378 -132.04 25.75 3.26
N GLN A 379 -131.49 26.84 3.81
CA GLN A 379 -130.08 27.21 3.67
C GLN A 379 -129.23 26.50 4.73
N LEU A 380 -129.63 26.55 6.00
CA LEU A 380 -128.95 25.79 7.07
C LEU A 380 -128.92 24.29 6.76
N ARG A 381 -130.06 23.66 6.42
CA ARG A 381 -130.12 22.20 6.18
C ARG A 381 -129.12 21.69 5.14
N ARG A 382 -128.76 22.50 4.15
CA ARG A 382 -127.71 22.18 3.16
C ARG A 382 -126.30 22.28 3.74
N LEU A 383 -125.98 23.35 4.46
CA LEU A 383 -124.69 23.53 5.13
C LEU A 383 -124.41 22.44 6.19
N CYS A 384 -125.44 21.94 6.88
CA CYS A 384 -125.30 20.87 7.89
C CYS A 384 -124.81 19.56 7.27
N LEU A 385 -125.38 19.18 6.12
CA LEU A 385 -124.99 17.97 5.38
C LEU A 385 -123.55 18.05 4.84
N GLU A 386 -123.11 19.24 4.43
CA GLU A 386 -121.77 19.45 3.90
C GLU A 386 -120.69 19.45 5.00
N LEU A 387 -121.00 19.98 6.19
CA LEU A 387 -120.15 19.83 7.38
C LEU A 387 -120.05 18.35 7.81
N ARG A 388 -121.17 17.62 7.81
CA ARG A 388 -121.19 16.19 8.17
C ARG A 388 -120.34 15.34 7.23
N ARG A 389 -120.42 15.58 5.91
CA ARG A 389 -119.53 14.96 4.91
C ARG A 389 -118.04 15.22 5.19
N ARG A 390 -117.66 16.43 5.62
CA ARG A 390 -116.27 16.73 5.98
C ARG A 390 -115.79 15.95 7.20
N ARG A 391 -116.68 15.66 8.17
CA ARG A 391 -116.38 14.80 9.31
C ARG A 391 -116.21 13.34 8.88
N ASP A 392 -117.16 12.83 8.10
CA ASP A 392 -117.25 11.41 7.77
C ASP A 392 -116.16 10.97 6.74
N ASN A 393 -115.59 11.91 5.98
CA ASN A 393 -114.43 11.69 5.10
C ASN A 393 -113.14 11.22 5.83
N VAL A 394 -113.11 11.22 7.17
CA VAL A 394 -111.97 10.69 7.96
C VAL A 394 -112.09 9.17 8.17
N SER A 395 -113.25 8.56 7.89
CA SER A 395 -113.52 7.13 8.12
C SER A 395 -113.57 6.33 6.81
N VAL A 396 -112.43 5.79 6.37
CA VAL A 396 -112.38 4.81 5.27
C VAL A 396 -112.73 3.41 5.78
N ASP A 397 -114.01 3.18 6.06
CA ASP A 397 -114.64 1.87 5.82
C ASP A 397 -116.19 1.96 5.73
N SER A 398 -116.75 1.16 4.82
CA SER A 398 -118.15 0.70 4.71
C SER A 398 -119.30 1.72 4.54
N GLY A 399 -120.14 1.46 3.52
CA GLY A 399 -121.55 1.19 3.81
C GLY A 399 -122.62 2.28 3.58
N ILE A 400 -122.82 2.69 2.33
CA ILE A 400 -124.13 2.97 1.69
C ILE A 400 -125.31 3.41 2.61
N SER A 401 -125.74 4.67 2.49
CA SER A 401 -127.13 4.98 2.11
C SER A 401 -127.33 6.45 1.72
N SER A 402 -128.05 6.68 0.63
CA SER A 402 -128.49 8.00 0.19
C SER A 402 -130.00 8.14 0.40
N THR A 403 -130.45 9.27 0.94
CA THR A 403 -131.85 9.72 0.85
C THR A 403 -131.88 11.16 0.34
N THR A 404 -132.50 11.36 -0.82
CA THR A 404 -132.72 12.66 -1.45
C THR A 404 -133.71 13.52 -0.64
N PRO A 405 -133.65 14.86 -0.75
CA PRO A 405 -134.58 15.73 -0.04
C PRO A 405 -135.97 15.75 -0.71
N GLU A 406 -137.03 15.47 0.06
CA GLU A 406 -138.40 15.81 -0.32
C GLU A 406 -138.67 17.30 -0.04
N GLU A 407 -139.41 17.95 -0.93
CA GLU A 407 -139.78 19.37 -0.83
C GLU A 407 -140.96 19.56 0.14
N LEU A 408 -140.71 20.24 1.27
CA LEU A 408 -141.71 20.45 2.32
C LEU A 408 -142.47 21.76 2.11
N GLN A 409 -143.77 21.69 1.89
CA GLN A 409 -144.64 22.86 1.78
C GLN A 409 -144.86 23.54 3.15
N ALA A 410 -144.91 24.87 3.15
CA ALA A 410 -144.83 25.72 4.35
C ALA A 410 -145.87 25.43 5.45
N GLN A 411 -147.00 24.79 5.12
CA GLN A 411 -148.07 24.45 6.07
C GLN A 411 -147.79 23.20 6.94
N GLN A 412 -146.66 22.52 6.76
CA GLN A 412 -146.26 21.35 7.58
C GLN A 412 -145.12 21.62 8.58
N VAL A 413 -144.62 22.86 8.64
CA VAL A 413 -143.49 23.25 9.51
C VAL A 413 -143.93 23.24 10.97
N ARG A 414 -143.45 22.27 11.75
CA ARG A 414 -143.64 22.22 13.21
C ARG A 414 -142.53 22.99 13.92
N VAL A 415 -142.85 23.68 15.02
CA VAL A 415 -141.91 24.53 15.79
C VAL A 415 -140.60 23.82 16.16
N GLY A 416 -140.66 22.52 16.50
CA GLY A 416 -139.48 21.72 16.80
C GLY A 416 -138.51 21.48 15.63
N MET A 417 -138.92 21.68 14.37
CA MET A 417 -138.07 21.37 13.21
C MET A 417 -136.83 22.27 13.13
N PHE A 418 -136.97 23.54 13.51
CA PHE A 418 -135.84 24.47 13.66
C PHE A 418 -135.03 24.18 14.89
N SER A 419 -135.68 23.88 16.01
CA SER A 419 -134.98 23.52 17.24
C SER A 419 -134.08 22.32 17.01
N ASN A 420 -134.58 21.29 16.32
CA ASN A 420 -133.79 20.10 15.95
C ASN A 420 -132.63 20.46 15.02
N LEU A 421 -132.85 21.24 13.95
CA LEU A 421 -131.76 21.58 13.02
C LEU A 421 -130.73 22.54 13.62
N LEU A 422 -131.14 23.43 14.52
CA LEU A 422 -130.23 24.23 15.33
C LEU A 422 -129.53 23.38 16.39
N GLN A 423 -130.15 22.32 16.92
CA GLN A 423 -129.49 21.33 17.79
C GLN A 423 -128.49 20.49 17.01
N ASP A 424 -128.80 20.10 15.77
CA ASP A 424 -127.89 19.39 14.85
C ASP A 424 -126.70 20.30 14.48
N PHE A 425 -126.95 21.56 14.13
CA PHE A 425 -125.87 22.54 13.90
C PHE A 425 -125.05 22.81 15.14
N ARG A 426 -125.71 23.02 16.27
CA ARG A 426 -125.05 23.32 17.53
C ARG A 426 -124.22 22.14 18.00
N SER A 427 -124.70 20.91 17.87
CA SER A 427 -123.90 19.72 18.15
C SER A 427 -122.79 19.49 17.13
N LEU A 428 -122.96 19.78 15.83
CA LEU A 428 -121.83 19.76 14.89
C LEU A 428 -120.79 20.86 15.18
N ILE A 429 -121.21 22.04 15.63
CA ILE A 429 -120.31 23.17 15.97
C ILE A 429 -119.65 22.93 17.33
N GLU A 430 -120.37 22.40 18.32
CA GLU A 430 -119.82 22.00 19.62
C GLU A 430 -118.91 20.76 19.47
N ASP A 431 -119.21 19.79 18.60
CA ASP A 431 -118.28 18.71 18.19
C ASP A 431 -116.98 19.32 17.62
N LEU A 432 -117.08 20.31 16.73
CA LEU A 432 -115.95 20.94 16.04
C LEU A 432 -115.17 21.96 16.91
N LEU A 433 -115.71 22.39 18.05
CA LEU A 433 -115.06 23.34 18.98
C LEU A 433 -114.61 22.68 20.30
N ALA A 434 -115.26 21.57 20.71
CA ALA A 434 -114.80 20.72 21.82
C ALA A 434 -113.63 19.82 21.38
N GLN A 435 -113.50 19.55 20.07
CA GLN A 435 -112.20 19.26 19.46
C GLN A 435 -111.34 20.53 19.50
N GLY A 436 -110.64 20.72 20.62
CA GLY A 436 -109.78 21.88 20.86
C GLY A 436 -108.58 21.99 19.89
N PRO A 437 -107.75 23.03 20.04
CA PRO A 437 -106.65 23.33 19.11
C PRO A 437 -105.54 22.26 19.05
N ASP A 438 -105.60 21.23 19.90
CA ASP A 438 -104.67 20.10 19.94
C ASP A 438 -104.97 18.99 18.92
N MET A 439 -105.96 19.16 18.03
CA MET A 439 -106.04 18.38 16.79
C MET A 439 -105.00 18.92 15.78
N PRO A 440 -103.85 18.26 15.58
CA PRO A 440 -102.90 18.73 14.59
C PRO A 440 -103.51 18.60 13.20
N CYS A 441 -103.34 19.61 12.35
CA CYS A 441 -103.80 19.49 10.97
C CYS A 441 -103.08 18.28 10.33
N LEU A 442 -103.78 17.38 9.63
CA LEU A 442 -103.16 16.11 9.18
C LEU A 442 -101.89 16.30 8.34
N ALA A 443 -101.84 17.36 7.52
CA ALA A 443 -100.62 17.78 6.83
C ALA A 443 -99.52 18.20 7.83
N CYS A 444 -99.86 19.04 8.80
CA CYS A 444 -98.98 19.50 9.88
C CYS A 444 -98.42 18.33 10.72
N GLN A 445 -99.24 17.33 11.05
CA GLN A 445 -98.79 16.12 11.74
C GLN A 445 -97.82 15.32 10.87
N SER A 446 -98.17 15.05 9.60
CA SER A 446 -97.27 14.33 8.69
C SER A 446 -95.94 15.07 8.45
N VAL A 447 -95.96 16.41 8.47
CA VAL A 447 -94.76 17.25 8.40
C VAL A 447 -93.97 17.18 9.70
N ALA A 448 -94.60 17.24 10.88
CA ALA A 448 -93.92 17.14 12.18
C ALA A 448 -93.29 15.75 12.41
N GLU A 449 -93.98 14.68 11.98
CA GLU A 449 -93.44 13.32 11.98
C GLU A 449 -92.29 13.18 10.97
N SER A 450 -92.40 13.83 9.80
CA SER A 450 -91.31 13.89 8.81
C SER A 450 -90.09 14.66 9.34
N THR A 451 -90.25 15.83 9.95
CA THR A 451 -89.13 16.59 10.54
C THR A 451 -88.51 15.84 11.70
N ALA A 452 -89.31 15.24 12.60
CA ALA A 452 -88.79 14.39 13.67
C ALA A 452 -88.05 13.14 13.14
N SER A 453 -88.45 12.60 11.99
CA SER A 453 -87.71 11.51 11.32
C SER A 453 -86.40 11.99 10.70
N LEU A 454 -86.38 13.19 10.11
CA LEU A 454 -85.18 13.81 9.55
C LEU A 454 -84.18 14.21 10.64
N GLU A 455 -84.65 14.73 11.79
CA GLU A 455 -83.82 15.04 12.96
C GLU A 455 -83.18 13.77 13.55
N ARG A 456 -83.92 12.65 13.63
CA ARG A 456 -83.36 11.35 14.01
C ARG A 456 -82.30 10.88 13.03
N LEU A 457 -82.58 10.92 11.73
CA LEU A 457 -81.61 10.53 10.69
C LEU A 457 -80.38 11.44 10.66
N GLN A 458 -80.53 12.75 10.91
CA GLN A 458 -79.42 13.69 11.07
C GLN A 458 -78.58 13.36 12.31
N LYS A 459 -79.21 13.02 13.45
CA LYS A 459 -78.50 12.62 14.67
C LYS A 459 -77.77 11.29 14.50
N GLU A 460 -78.42 10.29 13.92
CA GLU A 460 -77.79 9.00 13.58
C GLU A 460 -76.61 9.21 12.62
N LEU A 461 -76.77 10.03 11.59
CA LEU A 461 -75.68 10.33 10.64
C LEU A 461 -74.53 11.09 11.33
N GLN A 462 -74.83 12.04 12.22
CA GLN A 462 -73.83 12.73 13.05
C GLN A 462 -73.06 11.73 13.92
N GLU A 463 -73.75 10.88 14.68
CA GLU A 463 -73.15 9.80 15.51
C GLU A 463 -72.30 8.84 14.66
N LYS A 464 -72.71 8.51 13.43
CA LYS A 464 -71.88 7.75 12.48
C LYS A 464 -70.64 8.53 12.03
N THR A 465 -70.74 9.84 11.75
CA THR A 465 -69.54 10.63 11.41
C THR A 465 -68.57 10.76 12.57
N ASP A 466 -69.04 10.85 13.81
CA ASP A 466 -68.19 10.95 14.99
C ASP A 466 -67.51 9.60 15.29
N CYS A 467 -68.24 8.49 15.20
CA CYS A 467 -67.64 7.15 15.25
C CYS A 467 -66.60 6.91 14.13
N LEU A 468 -66.84 7.44 12.92
CA LEU A 468 -65.86 7.41 11.83
C LEU A 468 -64.62 8.27 12.13
N LYS A 469 -64.74 9.40 12.84
CA LYS A 469 -63.57 10.19 13.29
C LYS A 469 -62.74 9.39 14.29
N GLU A 470 -63.38 8.77 15.30
CA GLU A 470 -62.69 7.90 16.26
C GLU A 470 -61.94 6.75 15.57
N LYS A 471 -62.55 6.10 14.57
CA LYS A 471 -61.89 5.04 13.80
C LYS A 471 -60.78 5.54 12.88
N ASN A 472 -60.91 6.72 12.29
CA ASN A 472 -59.81 7.36 11.56
C ASN A 472 -58.65 7.73 12.50
N GLU A 473 -58.93 8.16 13.73
CA GLU A 473 -57.92 8.38 14.76
C GLU A 473 -57.25 7.08 15.22
N GLU A 474 -58.00 6.00 15.44
CA GLU A 474 -57.43 4.67 15.72
C GLU A 474 -56.51 4.20 14.59
N ILE A 475 -56.95 4.33 13.34
CA ILE A 475 -56.15 4.02 12.15
C ILE A 475 -54.88 4.88 12.11
N ALA A 476 -54.96 6.18 12.39
CA ALA A 476 -53.78 7.06 12.46
C ALA A 476 -52.82 6.66 13.61
N LYS A 477 -53.35 6.33 14.80
CA LYS A 477 -52.58 5.86 15.97
C LYS A 477 -51.94 4.49 15.75
N ILE A 478 -52.52 3.64 14.89
CA ILE A 478 -51.93 2.36 14.47
C ILE A 478 -50.90 2.59 13.36
N SER A 479 -51.20 3.46 12.38
CA SER A 479 -50.28 3.79 11.28
C SER A 479 -48.99 4.43 11.77
N THR A 480 -49.04 5.33 12.76
CA THR A 480 -47.82 5.92 13.33
C THR A 480 -46.99 4.88 14.09
N LYS A 481 -47.62 4.01 14.88
CA LYS A 481 -46.95 2.88 15.53
C LYS A 481 -46.29 1.93 14.52
N LEU A 482 -46.98 1.61 13.41
CA LEU A 482 -46.42 0.82 12.33
C LEU A 482 -45.17 1.48 11.76
N THR A 483 -45.23 2.77 11.38
CA THR A 483 -44.07 3.48 10.83
C THR A 483 -42.90 3.56 11.81
N ILE A 484 -43.15 3.69 13.12
CA ILE A 484 -42.11 3.67 14.15
C ILE A 484 -41.45 2.29 14.18
N GLN A 485 -42.23 1.22 14.25
CA GLN A 485 -41.72 -0.16 14.24
C GLN A 485 -40.99 -0.51 12.95
N ASP A 486 -41.43 -0.01 11.80
CA ASP A 486 -40.70 -0.17 10.53
C ASP A 486 -39.35 0.56 10.55
N THR A 487 -39.26 1.76 11.15
CA THR A 487 -37.97 2.45 11.32
C THR A 487 -37.06 1.79 12.36
N GLU A 488 -37.60 1.26 13.45
CA GLU A 488 -36.85 0.48 14.44
C GLU A 488 -36.30 -0.81 13.80
N LEU A 489 -37.12 -1.52 13.01
CA LEU A 489 -36.70 -2.70 12.25
C LEU A 489 -35.70 -2.36 11.13
N ALA A 490 -35.75 -1.17 10.53
CA ALA A 490 -34.74 -0.70 9.59
C ALA A 490 -33.40 -0.46 10.30
N ALA A 491 -33.39 0.31 11.39
CA ALA A 491 -32.19 0.57 12.19
C ALA A 491 -31.54 -0.72 12.70
N LEU A 492 -32.32 -1.64 13.30
CA LEU A 492 -31.84 -2.95 13.76
C LEU A 492 -31.33 -3.84 12.62
N ARG A 493 -31.87 -3.69 11.39
CA ARG A 493 -31.32 -4.37 10.21
C ARG A 493 -29.98 -3.78 9.79
N GLU A 494 -29.84 -2.45 9.80
CA GLU A 494 -28.61 -1.74 9.45
C GLU A 494 -27.48 -1.99 10.47
N GLU A 495 -27.78 -1.97 11.77
CA GLU A 495 -26.83 -2.36 12.83
C GLU A 495 -26.35 -3.82 12.65
N ARG A 496 -27.28 -4.74 12.37
CA ARG A 496 -26.97 -6.16 12.15
C ARG A 496 -26.17 -6.40 10.86
N ASP A 497 -26.36 -5.60 9.81
CA ASP A 497 -25.50 -5.64 8.62
C ASP A 497 -24.13 -4.95 8.86
N HIS A 498 -24.05 -3.88 9.66
CA HIS A 498 -22.79 -3.29 10.12
C HIS A 498 -21.95 -4.30 10.92
N LEU A 499 -22.53 -4.88 11.98
CA LEU A 499 -21.85 -5.87 12.82
C LEU A 499 -21.41 -7.10 12.02
N ARG A 500 -22.20 -7.50 11.01
CA ARG A 500 -21.81 -8.56 10.08
C ARG A 500 -20.63 -8.13 9.20
N HIS A 501 -20.64 -6.92 8.65
CA HIS A 501 -19.54 -6.38 7.87
C HIS A 501 -18.25 -6.25 8.69
N ASP A 502 -18.33 -5.84 9.96
CA ASP A 502 -17.19 -5.79 10.87
C ASP A 502 -16.64 -7.18 11.20
N VAL A 503 -17.52 -8.16 11.44
CA VAL A 503 -17.12 -9.56 11.66
C VAL A 503 -16.41 -10.11 10.42
N ASP A 504 -17.02 -9.95 9.23
CA ASP A 504 -16.45 -10.38 7.95
C ASP A 504 -15.11 -9.67 7.70
N SER A 505 -15.05 -8.34 7.81
CA SER A 505 -13.82 -7.54 7.68
C SER A 505 -12.71 -8.02 8.63
N SER A 506 -13.05 -8.32 9.89
CA SER A 506 -12.10 -8.87 10.85
C SER A 506 -11.64 -10.30 10.52
N ALA A 507 -12.46 -11.09 9.82
CA ALA A 507 -12.13 -12.43 9.36
C ALA A 507 -11.22 -12.38 8.13
N TRP A 508 -11.54 -11.56 7.13
CA TRP A 508 -10.69 -11.28 5.97
C TRP A 508 -9.31 -10.75 6.40
N ALA A 509 -9.25 -9.86 7.40
CA ALA A 509 -7.99 -9.38 7.97
C ALA A 509 -7.16 -10.52 8.60
N LYS A 510 -7.79 -11.44 9.35
CA LYS A 510 -7.12 -12.62 9.94
C LYS A 510 -6.63 -13.57 8.84
N ASP A 511 -7.44 -13.82 7.81
CA ASP A 511 -7.07 -14.70 6.69
C ASP A 511 -5.91 -14.13 5.88
N GLU A 512 -5.85 -12.82 5.63
CA GLU A 512 -4.69 -12.20 4.99
C GLU A 512 -3.43 -12.27 5.88
N ILE A 513 -3.55 -12.10 7.20
CA ILE A 513 -2.45 -12.32 8.14
C ILE A 513 -1.96 -13.78 8.08
N VAL A 514 -2.88 -14.76 8.01
CA VAL A 514 -2.53 -16.18 7.88
C VAL A 514 -1.87 -16.48 6.54
N LYS A 515 -2.38 -15.98 5.41
CA LYS A 515 -1.75 -16.11 4.08
C LYS A 515 -0.34 -15.48 4.06
N LYS A 516 -0.17 -14.31 4.69
CA LYS A 516 1.13 -13.63 4.82
C LYS A 516 2.10 -14.45 5.69
N ALA A 517 1.63 -15.04 6.79
CA ALA A 517 2.42 -15.94 7.62
C ALA A 517 2.83 -17.23 6.87
N TRP A 518 1.93 -17.82 6.07
CA TRP A 518 2.22 -18.99 5.24
C TRP A 518 3.27 -18.67 4.17
N THR A 519 3.09 -17.58 3.40
CA THR A 519 4.05 -17.19 2.37
C THR A 519 5.41 -16.82 2.94
N MET A 520 5.47 -16.17 4.12
CA MET A 520 6.74 -15.95 4.83
C MET A 520 7.40 -17.27 5.28
N ARG A 521 6.61 -18.23 5.80
CA ARG A 521 7.09 -19.58 6.17
C ARG A 521 7.65 -20.31 4.95
N ASP A 522 6.94 -20.33 3.83
CA ASP A 522 7.37 -21.01 2.61
C ASP A 522 8.60 -20.35 1.97
N GLN A 523 8.71 -19.01 2.00
CA GLN A 523 9.93 -18.32 1.60
C GLN A 523 11.11 -18.65 2.52
N ALA A 524 10.90 -18.74 3.83
CA ALA A 524 11.95 -19.12 4.79
C ALA A 524 12.42 -20.58 4.57
N VAL A 525 11.49 -21.50 4.31
CA VAL A 525 11.79 -22.90 3.94
C VAL A 525 12.54 -22.97 2.61
N ALA A 526 12.13 -22.21 1.60
CA ALA A 526 12.84 -22.16 0.31
C ALA A 526 14.28 -21.64 0.46
N ARG A 527 14.49 -20.57 1.26
CA ARG A 527 15.84 -20.06 1.59
C ARG A 527 16.68 -21.10 2.36
N LYS A 528 16.09 -21.80 3.34
CA LYS A 528 16.75 -22.89 4.07
C LYS A 528 17.20 -24.00 3.12
N ASN A 529 16.28 -24.51 2.29
CA ASN A 529 16.55 -25.61 1.38
C ASN A 529 17.63 -25.24 0.35
N ALA A 530 17.65 -23.99 -0.14
CA ALA A 530 18.71 -23.49 -1.01
C ALA A 530 20.09 -23.53 -0.31
N VAL A 531 20.19 -23.05 0.93
CA VAL A 531 21.44 -23.11 1.70
C VAL A 531 21.87 -24.55 2.00
N GLU A 532 20.93 -25.46 2.26
CA GLU A 532 21.22 -26.90 2.43
C GLU A 532 21.73 -27.55 1.13
N ILE A 533 21.25 -27.11 -0.04
CA ILE A 533 21.75 -27.54 -1.35
C ILE A 533 23.17 -27.02 -1.61
N GLU A 534 23.47 -25.75 -1.35
CA GLU A 534 24.84 -25.22 -1.49
C GLU A 534 25.82 -25.85 -0.48
N LEU A 535 25.36 -26.18 0.73
CA LEU A 535 26.13 -26.94 1.72
C LEU A 535 26.40 -28.38 1.25
N ALA A 536 25.46 -29.01 0.55
CA ALA A 536 25.67 -30.32 -0.04
C ALA A 536 26.69 -30.27 -1.20
N LYS A 537 26.62 -29.26 -2.08
CA LYS A 537 27.60 -29.05 -3.18
C LYS A 537 29.01 -28.84 -2.64
N THR A 538 29.19 -27.87 -1.75
CA THR A 538 30.51 -27.55 -1.15
C THR A 538 31.11 -28.74 -0.39
N ARG A 539 30.27 -29.61 0.21
CA ARG A 539 30.72 -30.88 0.81
C ARG A 539 31.19 -31.90 -0.25
N ILE A 540 30.53 -31.99 -1.40
CA ILE A 540 30.94 -32.83 -2.53
C ILE A 540 32.25 -32.29 -3.15
N GLU A 541 32.37 -30.98 -3.32
CA GLU A 541 33.58 -30.31 -3.80
C GLU A 541 34.77 -30.57 -2.87
N LEU A 542 34.59 -30.44 -1.55
CA LEU A 542 35.61 -30.78 -0.56
C LEU A 542 36.02 -32.25 -0.62
N MET A 543 35.07 -33.18 -0.79
CA MET A 543 35.37 -34.60 -0.99
C MET A 543 36.15 -34.85 -2.28
N HIS A 544 35.82 -34.15 -3.38
CA HIS A 544 36.52 -34.27 -4.65
C HIS A 544 37.95 -33.72 -4.60
N ILE A 545 38.14 -32.52 -4.02
CA ILE A 545 39.45 -31.91 -3.81
C ILE A 545 40.32 -32.78 -2.89
N ASN A 546 39.73 -33.40 -1.87
CA ASN A 546 40.45 -34.33 -1.00
C ASN A 546 40.86 -35.62 -1.73
N SER A 547 40.08 -36.12 -2.69
CA SER A 547 40.49 -37.24 -3.57
C SER A 547 41.70 -36.82 -4.42
N GLN A 548 41.60 -35.69 -5.13
CA GLN A 548 42.70 -35.14 -5.95
C GLN A 548 43.98 -34.93 -5.12
N LEU A 549 43.86 -34.47 -3.87
CA LEU A 549 44.99 -34.32 -2.95
C LEU A 549 45.62 -35.66 -2.58
N MET A 550 44.82 -36.69 -2.26
CA MET A 550 45.31 -38.04 -1.99
C MET A 550 45.99 -38.65 -3.21
N GLU A 551 45.43 -38.47 -4.41
CA GLU A 551 46.01 -38.91 -5.68
C GLU A 551 47.36 -38.21 -5.95
N ALA A 552 47.45 -36.89 -5.74
CA ALA A 552 48.70 -36.13 -5.88
C ALA A 552 49.76 -36.51 -4.84
N VAL A 553 49.35 -36.82 -3.60
CA VAL A 553 50.25 -37.34 -2.56
C VAL A 553 50.76 -38.73 -2.94
N GLN A 554 49.89 -39.61 -3.43
CA GLN A 554 50.27 -40.95 -3.89
C GLN A 554 51.29 -40.88 -5.04
N GLN A 555 51.02 -40.08 -6.08
CA GLN A 555 51.96 -39.85 -7.18
C GLN A 555 53.31 -39.30 -6.69
N LYS A 556 53.30 -38.38 -5.72
CA LYS A 556 54.53 -37.85 -5.12
C LYS A 556 55.31 -38.92 -4.35
N VAL A 557 54.63 -39.83 -3.64
CA VAL A 557 55.26 -40.96 -2.93
C VAL A 557 55.88 -41.94 -3.93
N GLU A 558 55.17 -42.28 -5.01
CA GLU A 558 55.67 -43.14 -6.08
C GLU A 558 56.91 -42.55 -6.78
N LEU A 559 56.89 -41.24 -7.09
CA LEU A 559 58.05 -40.55 -7.65
C LEU A 559 59.23 -40.48 -6.66
N SER A 560 58.98 -40.36 -5.36
CA SER A 560 60.03 -40.44 -4.33
C SER A 560 60.65 -41.84 -4.30
N GLN A 561 59.84 -42.89 -4.27
CA GLN A 561 60.31 -44.28 -4.27
C GLN A 561 61.13 -44.61 -5.53
N GLN A 562 60.71 -44.11 -6.70
CA GLN A 562 61.48 -44.23 -7.93
C GLN A 562 62.83 -43.48 -7.83
N LEU A 563 62.85 -42.27 -7.27
CA LEU A 563 64.07 -41.49 -7.09
C LEU A 563 65.02 -42.12 -6.06
N ASP A 564 64.51 -42.73 -5.00
CA ASP A 564 65.30 -43.48 -4.01
C ASP A 564 65.88 -44.77 -4.63
N GLN A 565 65.12 -45.49 -5.47
CA GLN A 565 65.63 -46.61 -6.25
C GLN A 565 66.75 -46.18 -7.22
N TRP A 566 66.56 -45.08 -7.97
CA TRP A 566 67.61 -44.52 -8.84
C TRP A 566 68.86 -44.10 -8.06
N GLN A 567 68.74 -43.62 -6.82
CA GLN A 567 69.89 -43.35 -5.95
C GLN A 567 70.65 -44.64 -5.58
N LEU A 568 69.94 -45.72 -5.22
CA LEU A 568 70.56 -47.01 -4.91
C LEU A 568 71.26 -47.61 -6.13
N ASP A 569 70.64 -47.55 -7.31
CA ASP A 569 71.23 -48.05 -8.55
C ASP A 569 72.47 -47.23 -8.96
N MET A 570 72.43 -45.90 -8.81
CA MET A 570 73.60 -45.03 -9.03
C MET A 570 74.72 -45.27 -8.01
N GLN A 571 74.39 -45.51 -6.73
CA GLN A 571 75.37 -45.90 -5.72
C GLN A 571 76.01 -47.24 -6.10
N ALA A 572 75.23 -48.25 -6.49
CA ALA A 572 75.74 -49.56 -6.93
C ALA A 572 76.67 -49.44 -8.15
N LEU A 573 76.34 -48.58 -9.12
CA LEU A 573 77.20 -48.30 -10.28
C LEU A 573 78.51 -47.59 -9.89
N LEU A 574 78.48 -46.65 -8.95
CA LEU A 574 79.68 -46.00 -8.41
C LEU A 574 80.56 -47.00 -7.65
N ASP A 575 79.95 -47.86 -6.83
CA ASP A 575 80.60 -48.95 -6.10
C ASP A 575 81.26 -49.95 -7.06
N GLU A 576 80.57 -50.32 -8.13
CA GLU A 576 81.10 -51.23 -9.15
C GLU A 576 82.25 -50.58 -9.94
N GLN A 577 82.16 -49.28 -10.27
CA GLN A 577 83.27 -48.53 -10.86
C GLN A 577 84.46 -48.41 -9.89
N MET A 578 84.22 -48.24 -8.59
CA MET A 578 85.28 -48.18 -7.58
C MET A 578 85.96 -49.55 -7.44
N LYS A 579 85.19 -50.64 -7.36
CA LYS A 579 85.70 -52.03 -7.35
C LYS A 579 86.47 -52.37 -8.63
N LYS A 580 86.01 -51.91 -9.81
CA LYS A 580 86.74 -52.03 -11.08
C LYS A 580 88.06 -51.23 -11.07
N LYS A 581 88.06 -50.00 -10.54
CA LYS A 581 89.28 -49.18 -10.39
C LYS A 581 90.28 -49.83 -9.43
N LEU A 582 89.83 -50.29 -8.26
CA LEU A 582 90.69 -50.98 -7.28
C LEU A 582 91.35 -52.22 -7.91
N LYS A 583 90.57 -53.10 -8.55
CA LYS A 583 91.11 -54.27 -9.28
C LYS A 583 92.10 -53.90 -10.38
N ASN A 584 91.88 -52.80 -11.08
CA ASN A 584 92.83 -52.32 -12.10
C ASN A 584 94.12 -51.73 -11.48
N TYR A 585 94.04 -51.11 -10.29
CA TYR A 585 95.22 -50.68 -9.53
C TYR A 585 96.00 -51.87 -8.98
N GLU A 586 95.32 -52.83 -8.35
CA GLU A 586 95.91 -54.10 -7.87
C GLU A 586 96.66 -54.81 -9.02
N GLN A 587 96.01 -54.98 -10.17
CA GLN A 587 96.65 -55.58 -11.36
C GLN A 587 97.76 -54.73 -11.99
N GLN A 588 97.78 -53.40 -11.80
CA GLN A 588 98.92 -52.56 -12.19
C GLN A 588 100.09 -52.68 -11.19
N GLU A 589 99.79 -52.91 -9.92
CA GLU A 589 100.79 -53.07 -8.86
C GLU A 589 101.44 -54.46 -8.93
N GLU A 590 100.67 -55.53 -9.16
CA GLU A 590 101.19 -56.88 -9.47
C GLU A 590 102.05 -56.90 -10.75
N ARG A 591 101.76 -56.03 -11.74
CA ARG A 591 102.53 -55.91 -12.98
C ARG A 591 103.82 -55.09 -12.83
N ARG A 592 104.12 -54.53 -11.64
CA ARG A 592 105.43 -53.93 -11.36
C ARG A 592 106.41 -55.02 -10.89
N PRO A 593 107.51 -55.29 -11.62
CA PRO A 593 108.49 -56.27 -11.17
C PRO A 593 109.16 -55.79 -9.88
N SER A 594 109.10 -56.63 -8.83
CA SER A 594 109.64 -56.29 -7.52
C SER A 594 111.16 -56.09 -7.57
N ARG A 595 111.61 -54.88 -7.22
CA ARG A 595 113.00 -54.60 -6.78
C ARG A 595 112.98 -54.14 -5.34
N HIS A 596 113.22 -55.08 -4.42
CA HIS A 596 113.37 -54.81 -3.00
C HIS A 596 114.79 -54.29 -2.69
N ASN A 597 114.90 -53.48 -1.64
CA ASN A 597 116.13 -52.90 -1.06
C ASN A 597 117.01 -51.99 -1.93
N GLN A 598 116.96 -50.69 -1.62
CA GLN A 598 118.09 -50.05 -0.91
C GLN A 598 117.57 -49.13 0.22
N LYS A 599 118.27 -49.11 1.35
CA LYS A 599 118.00 -48.20 2.49
C LYS A 599 118.47 -46.77 2.17
N LEU A 600 117.74 -45.74 2.60
CA LEU A 600 118.32 -44.54 3.27
C LEU A 600 117.27 -43.55 3.85
N LYS A 601 117.42 -43.27 5.17
CA LYS A 601 117.06 -42.07 5.98
C LYS A 601 115.80 -41.21 5.71
N ARG A 602 114.84 -41.31 6.65
CA ARG A 602 114.13 -40.26 7.44
C ARG A 602 113.98 -38.79 6.92
N SER A 603 112.73 -38.36 6.81
CA SER A 603 112.10 -37.20 7.51
C SER A 603 110.56 -37.42 7.48
N VAL A 604 109.77 -37.40 8.57
CA VAL A 604 109.48 -36.36 9.59
C VAL A 604 108.64 -35.20 9.02
N ASP A 605 107.47 -34.99 9.66
CA ASP A 605 106.42 -33.98 9.42
C ASP A 605 105.70 -34.01 8.04
N SER A 606 104.40 -33.70 7.93
CA SER A 606 103.57 -32.80 8.75
C SER A 606 102.07 -33.21 8.81
N LYS A 607 101.25 -32.48 9.58
CA LYS A 607 99.80 -32.73 9.78
C LYS A 607 98.92 -31.69 9.06
N GLY A 608 97.90 -32.12 8.32
CA GLY A 608 96.74 -31.31 7.91
C GLY A 608 95.57 -32.23 7.55
N LYS A 609 94.40 -32.23 8.22
CA LYS A 609 93.41 -31.16 8.42
C LYS A 609 92.92 -30.53 7.10
N LEU A 610 91.91 -31.14 6.47
CA LEU A 610 91.02 -30.46 5.52
C LEU A 610 89.67 -31.19 5.33
N PHE A 611 88.86 -31.22 6.40
CA PHE A 611 87.45 -31.59 6.34
C PHE A 611 86.63 -30.62 7.20
N LYS A 612 86.02 -29.62 6.55
CA LYS A 612 84.89 -28.80 7.03
C LYS A 612 84.53 -27.75 5.98
N LEU A 613 83.54 -28.04 5.13
CA LEU A 613 82.74 -27.06 4.38
C LEU A 613 81.62 -27.81 3.63
N PHE A 614 80.47 -27.96 4.29
CA PHE A 614 79.11 -27.93 3.72
C PHE A 614 78.08 -28.21 4.83
N ARG A 615 77.34 -27.17 5.20
CA ARG A 615 76.01 -27.20 5.81
C ARG A 615 75.31 -25.90 5.41
#